data_AF-A0A4V6DFZ3-F1
#
_entry.id   AF-A0A4V6DFZ3-F1
#
_cell.length_a   1.000
_cell.length_b   1.000
_cell.length_c   1.000
_cell.angle_alpha   90.00
_cell.angle_beta   90.00
_cell.angle_gamma   90.00
#
_symmetry.space_group_name_H-M   'P 1'
#
loop_
_entity.id
_entity.type
_entity.pdbx_description
1 polymer ?
#
loop_
_entity_poly.entity_id
_entity_poly.type
_entity_poly.pdbx_seq_one_letter_code
_entity_poly.pdbx_strand_id
1 'polypeptide(L)'
;MSSGKDVRVVHTVFAVREDQDGRQPVFVDQPLKLDAMSKASSSVLFRLSASIIDSASAKTIIYLQITPDRIASLRNTTCDTSDSSDRSPPCLEQVRQRLGGIRFVTRLQFQLHTGIHAQLVVPTGFTFDEASDIPTRRTFSSATLLATASLFSLYIPPNALPKIKFQSLAHAVGQFPTLTAAQRQAYERMVDLRRLYHGKGGIVFTPEYRNGSPLPDTDRKRSSTPATTDSYATTVPFDTPPRYQDSPPRYDKCPREGQQPPKARSDAIAISAESPGADCAPPGYNDPEWRHNVSKATKRVLHCGSEDIDLQTTYKKKYSRATGYTTPASARNTQQRPARMSPSHLVDTDCSDSRLKSLLERQRQQIEQLRADIEGLKRRNKELEGRHDELEDNCYDLENRQVESEETIESLLIHTGELDDECERLGKQMPDICEEMEDWVKDNMGDRMKESMETWLKENMADTMKGYIDDQVAAQIAQVKTKMRRALQG
;
A
#
# COMPACT_ATOMS: atom_id res chain seq x y z
N MET A 1 13.45 -17.17 -27.96
CA MET A 1 13.53 -16.84 -26.52
C MET A 1 12.50 -15.77 -26.23
N SER A 2 11.47 -16.08 -25.45
CA SER A 2 10.39 -15.13 -25.16
C SER A 2 10.95 -13.99 -24.33
N SER A 3 10.87 -12.76 -24.85
CA SER A 3 11.03 -11.54 -24.05
C SER A 3 10.04 -11.63 -22.89
N GLY A 4 10.55 -11.90 -21.68
CA GLY A 4 9.72 -11.99 -20.49
C GLY A 4 9.16 -10.61 -20.19
N LYS A 5 7.86 -10.39 -20.44
CA LYS A 5 7.19 -9.13 -20.11
C LYS A 5 7.40 -8.81 -18.63
N ASP A 6 7.76 -7.56 -18.34
CA ASP A 6 7.85 -7.07 -16.97
C ASP A 6 6.46 -7.18 -16.31
N VAL A 7 6.43 -7.74 -15.10
CA VAL A 7 5.18 -7.95 -14.34
C VAL A 7 5.18 -6.99 -13.17
N ARG A 8 4.15 -6.15 -13.08
CA ARG A 8 3.90 -5.31 -11.91
C ARG A 8 2.49 -5.57 -11.36
N VAL A 9 2.41 -5.66 -10.04
CA VAL A 9 1.17 -5.85 -9.29
C VAL A 9 1.15 -4.83 -8.15
N VAL A 10 0.18 -3.91 -8.18
CA VAL A 10 0.02 -2.89 -7.15
C VAL A 10 -1.39 -2.97 -6.60
N HIS A 11 -1.55 -3.34 -5.33
CA HIS A 11 -2.86 -3.46 -4.70
C HIS A 11 -2.83 -3.14 -3.21
N THR A 12 -3.97 -2.69 -2.69
CA THR A 12 -4.21 -2.63 -1.25
C THR A 12 -4.43 -4.04 -0.72
N VAL A 13 -3.74 -4.38 0.36
CA VAL A 13 -3.73 -5.70 0.98
C VAL A 13 -3.87 -5.58 2.50
N PHE A 14 -4.38 -6.65 3.11
CA PHE A 14 -4.32 -6.84 4.56
C PHE A 14 -3.36 -7.97 4.88
N ALA A 15 -2.66 -7.87 6.01
CA ALA A 15 -1.66 -8.85 6.39
C ALA A 15 -2.05 -9.62 7.65
N VAL A 16 -1.63 -10.88 7.73
CA VAL A 16 -1.74 -11.72 8.92
C VAL A 16 -0.37 -12.30 9.20
N ARG A 17 0.14 -12.10 10.41
CA ARG A 17 1.34 -12.79 10.89
C ARG A 17 0.94 -14.18 11.38
N GLU A 18 1.68 -15.21 10.96
CA GLU A 18 1.35 -16.62 11.20
C GLU A 18 2.50 -17.41 11.83
N ASP A 19 3.47 -16.74 12.43
CA ASP A 19 4.65 -17.40 13.02
C ASP A 19 4.30 -18.56 13.95
N GLN A 20 5.06 -19.64 13.85
CA GLN A 20 4.85 -20.88 14.61
C GLN A 20 5.44 -20.84 16.03
N ASP A 21 5.69 -19.65 16.59
CA ASP A 21 6.29 -19.46 17.92
C ASP A 21 5.32 -19.77 19.09
N GLY A 22 4.33 -20.65 18.88
CA GLY A 22 3.25 -20.93 19.84
C GLY A 22 2.29 -19.77 20.06
N ARG A 23 2.42 -18.67 19.31
CA ARG A 23 1.53 -17.51 19.39
C ARG A 23 0.37 -17.66 18.40
N GLN A 24 -0.79 -17.13 18.77
CA GLN A 24 -1.91 -17.07 17.84
C GLN A 24 -1.58 -16.11 16.67
N PRO A 25 -2.08 -16.41 15.46
CA PRO A 25 -1.96 -15.51 14.32
C PRO A 25 -2.48 -14.11 14.65
N VAL A 26 -1.76 -13.08 14.18
CA VAL A 26 -2.10 -11.68 14.46
C VAL A 26 -2.52 -10.98 13.19
N PHE A 27 -3.76 -10.52 13.15
CA PHE A 27 -4.30 -9.71 12.05
C PHE A 27 -3.78 -8.27 12.12
N VAL A 28 -3.18 -7.80 11.02
CA VAL A 28 -2.78 -6.41 10.84
C VAL A 28 -3.95 -5.65 10.24
N ASP A 29 -4.68 -4.99 11.13
CA ASP A 29 -5.92 -4.26 10.86
C ASP A 29 -5.72 -2.94 10.08
N GLN A 30 -4.58 -2.76 9.42
CA GLN A 30 -4.20 -1.56 8.70
C GLN A 30 -3.94 -1.93 7.24
N PRO A 31 -4.55 -1.20 6.28
CA PRO A 31 -4.32 -1.46 4.88
C PRO A 31 -2.88 -1.12 4.51
N LEU A 32 -2.21 -2.04 3.84
CA LEU A 32 -0.89 -1.86 3.26
C LEU A 32 -1.04 -1.80 1.74
N LYS A 33 -0.17 -1.08 1.04
CA LYS A 33 -0.10 -1.22 -0.43
C LYS A 33 1.07 -2.12 -0.80
N LEU A 34 0.77 -3.26 -1.41
CA LEU A 34 1.73 -4.14 -2.04
C LEU A 34 2.12 -3.59 -3.41
N ASP A 35 3.41 -3.48 -3.67
CA ASP A 35 4.03 -3.30 -5.00
C ASP A 35 4.97 -4.49 -5.23
N ALA A 36 4.55 -5.42 -6.08
CA ALA A 36 5.37 -6.54 -6.51
C ALA A 36 5.80 -6.30 -7.96
N MET A 37 7.11 -6.24 -8.18
CA MET A 37 7.72 -5.98 -9.48
C MET A 37 8.63 -7.14 -9.85
N SER A 38 8.47 -7.67 -11.07
CA SER A 38 9.37 -8.65 -11.67
C SER A 38 9.88 -8.14 -13.01
N LYS A 39 11.20 -8.14 -13.18
CA LYS A 39 11.89 -7.79 -14.42
C LYS A 39 12.66 -8.98 -14.99
N ALA A 40 12.63 -9.14 -16.31
CA ALA A 40 13.42 -10.13 -17.05
C ALA A 40 13.34 -11.58 -16.47
N SER A 41 12.15 -12.02 -16.05
CA SER A 41 11.81 -13.37 -15.56
C SER A 41 12.61 -13.92 -14.38
N SER A 42 13.48 -13.11 -13.77
CA SER A 42 14.50 -13.58 -12.83
C SER A 42 14.80 -12.59 -11.70
N SER A 43 14.45 -11.32 -11.86
CA SER A 43 14.55 -10.30 -10.80
C SER A 43 13.17 -10.01 -10.25
N VAL A 44 12.93 -10.20 -8.95
CA VAL A 44 11.65 -9.86 -8.30
C VAL A 44 11.86 -9.09 -7.01
N LEU A 45 10.99 -8.12 -6.74
CA LEU A 45 10.98 -7.33 -5.51
C LEU A 45 9.55 -7.19 -5.01
N PHE A 46 9.33 -7.50 -3.74
CA PHE A 46 8.06 -7.22 -3.08
C PHE A 46 8.29 -6.08 -2.09
N ARG A 47 7.42 -5.07 -2.15
CA ARG A 47 7.45 -3.93 -1.25
C ARG A 47 6.05 -3.67 -0.71
N LEU A 48 5.89 -3.70 0.60
CA LEU A 48 4.68 -3.19 1.25
C LEU A 48 4.94 -1.75 1.66
N SER A 49 3.97 -0.87 1.46
CA SER A 49 4.04 0.49 1.97
C SER A 49 2.96 0.74 3.00
N ALA A 50 3.36 1.33 4.12
CA ALA A 50 2.48 1.80 5.18
C ALA A 50 2.64 3.32 5.29
N SER A 51 1.51 4.02 5.45
CA SER A 51 1.51 5.47 5.66
C SER A 51 1.39 5.77 7.15
N ILE A 52 2.32 6.54 7.66
CA ILE A 52 2.34 7.08 9.01
C ILE A 52 1.97 8.55 8.92
N ILE A 53 1.11 9.03 9.82
CA ILE A 53 0.69 10.44 9.88
C ILE A 53 1.17 10.97 11.22
N ASP A 54 2.20 11.81 11.20
CA ASP A 54 2.69 12.44 12.42
C ASP A 54 1.63 13.41 12.99
N SER A 55 1.79 13.78 14.26
CA SER A 55 1.05 14.81 14.99
C SER A 55 0.95 16.13 14.22
N ALA A 56 1.98 16.50 13.47
CA ALA A 56 2.00 17.66 12.57
C ALA A 56 1.22 17.44 11.25
N SER A 57 0.45 16.35 11.12
CA SER A 57 -0.22 15.88 9.90
C SER A 57 0.70 15.58 8.72
N ALA A 58 2.02 15.49 8.96
CA ALA A 58 2.99 15.12 7.95
C ALA A 58 2.88 13.61 7.66
N LYS A 59 2.59 13.27 6.39
CA LYS A 59 2.48 11.88 5.95
C LYS A 59 3.86 11.33 5.57
N THR A 60 4.34 10.36 6.33
CA THR A 60 5.58 9.62 6.06
C THR A 60 5.26 8.22 5.59
N ILE A 61 5.86 7.77 4.49
CA ILE A 61 5.72 6.40 4.02
C ILE A 61 6.90 5.57 4.52
N ILE A 62 6.62 4.42 5.08
CA ILE A 62 7.63 3.40 5.40
C ILE A 62 7.42 2.18 4.51
N TYR A 63 8.50 1.48 4.21
CA TYR A 63 8.47 0.33 3.32
C TYR A 63 8.89 -0.94 4.05
N LEU A 64 8.16 -2.03 3.83
CA LEU A 64 8.65 -3.36 4.11
C LEU A 64 9.15 -3.98 2.81
N GLN A 65 10.47 -4.15 2.71
CA GLN A 65 11.11 -4.72 1.54
C GLN A 65 11.42 -6.20 1.76
N ILE A 66 10.88 -7.05 0.89
CA ILE A 66 11.10 -8.50 0.90
C ILE A 66 11.80 -8.86 -0.41
N THR A 67 13.06 -9.23 -0.28
CA THR A 67 13.90 -9.64 -1.40
C THR A 67 13.83 -11.18 -1.56
N PRO A 68 13.87 -11.73 -2.79
CA PRO A 68 13.80 -13.16 -3.09
C PRO A 68 14.81 -14.03 -2.33
N ASP A 69 16.02 -13.54 -2.04
CA ASP A 69 17.01 -14.25 -1.22
C ASP A 69 16.54 -14.52 0.22
N ARG A 70 15.50 -13.81 0.68
CA ARG A 70 14.91 -13.98 2.01
C ARG A 70 13.73 -14.94 2.00
N ILE A 71 13.18 -15.27 0.83
CA ILE A 71 11.95 -16.05 0.69
C ILE A 71 12.30 -17.53 0.53
N ALA A 72 11.97 -18.33 1.55
CA ALA A 72 12.07 -19.78 1.49
C ALA A 72 10.92 -20.40 0.68
N SER A 73 9.71 -19.85 0.80
CA SER A 73 8.54 -20.32 0.05
C SER A 73 7.55 -19.18 -0.22
N LEU A 74 6.99 -19.14 -1.42
CA LEU A 74 5.92 -18.23 -1.81
C LEU A 74 4.75 -19.06 -2.33
N ARG A 75 3.58 -18.97 -1.69
CA ARG A 75 2.38 -19.74 -2.05
C ARG A 75 1.21 -18.82 -2.35
N ASN A 76 0.41 -19.21 -3.33
CA ASN A 76 -0.86 -18.56 -3.65
C ASN A 76 -1.99 -19.58 -3.50
N THR A 77 -2.97 -19.23 -2.68
CA THR A 77 -4.18 -20.03 -2.45
C THR A 77 -5.41 -19.15 -2.55
N THR A 78 -6.41 -19.58 -3.30
CA THR A 78 -7.75 -18.97 -3.25
C THR A 78 -8.49 -19.52 -2.05
N CYS A 79 -9.08 -18.63 -1.26
CA CYS A 79 -9.82 -18.99 -0.06
C CYS A 79 -11.32 -18.72 -0.30
N ASP A 80 -12.15 -19.75 -0.07
CA ASP A 80 -13.61 -19.69 -0.11
C ASP A 80 -14.16 -19.97 1.29
N THR A 81 -15.32 -19.40 1.58
CA THR A 81 -16.01 -19.47 2.87
C THR A 81 -16.95 -20.66 2.96
N SER A 82 -17.33 -21.28 1.84
CA SER A 82 -18.07 -22.54 1.85
C SER A 82 -17.24 -23.75 2.25
N ASP A 83 -15.91 -23.63 2.26
CA ASP A 83 -15.03 -24.70 2.71
C ASP A 83 -15.07 -24.80 4.23
N SER A 84 -15.99 -25.61 4.74
CA SER A 84 -16.12 -26.01 6.15
C SER A 84 -14.99 -26.92 6.65
N SER A 85 -13.88 -26.99 5.91
CA SER A 85 -12.72 -27.77 6.33
C SER A 85 -12.05 -27.13 7.57
N ASP A 86 -11.55 -27.97 8.47
CA ASP A 86 -10.72 -27.56 9.63
C ASP A 86 -9.43 -26.80 9.25
N ARG A 87 -9.20 -26.53 7.96
CA ARG A 87 -8.03 -25.84 7.40
C ARG A 87 -8.34 -24.43 6.94
N SER A 88 -9.39 -23.79 7.47
CA SER A 88 -9.64 -22.38 7.17
C SER A 88 -8.40 -21.53 7.50
N PRO A 89 -7.98 -20.63 6.60
CA PRO A 89 -6.85 -19.74 6.83
C PRO A 89 -7.06 -18.85 8.07
N PRO A 90 -5.98 -18.50 8.79
CA PRO A 90 -6.10 -17.71 10.01
C PRO A 90 -6.64 -16.31 9.71
N CYS A 91 -7.52 -15.83 10.60
CA CYS A 91 -8.15 -14.51 10.55
C CYS A 91 -8.95 -14.21 9.26
N LEU A 92 -9.35 -15.24 8.48
CA LEU A 92 -10.04 -15.05 7.20
C LEU A 92 -11.30 -14.18 7.33
N GLU A 93 -12.11 -14.38 8.36
CA GLU A 93 -13.35 -13.63 8.54
C GLU A 93 -13.10 -12.13 8.81
N GLN A 94 -12.07 -11.81 9.61
CA GLN A 94 -11.67 -10.42 9.87
C GLN A 94 -11.16 -9.74 8.59
N VAL A 95 -10.36 -10.45 7.80
CA VAL A 95 -9.88 -10.00 6.49
C VAL A 95 -11.06 -9.69 5.56
N ARG A 96 -12.06 -10.59 5.49
CA ARG A 96 -13.25 -10.40 4.65
C ARG A 96 -14.05 -9.18 5.05
N GLN A 97 -14.30 -9.00 6.34
CA GLN A 97 -14.99 -7.82 6.85
C GLN A 97 -14.28 -6.53 6.42
N ARG A 98 -12.94 -6.51 6.43
CA ARG A 98 -12.15 -5.38 5.96
C ARG A 98 -12.11 -5.21 4.44
N LEU A 99 -12.31 -6.29 3.68
CA LEU A 99 -12.43 -6.28 2.23
C LEU A 99 -13.87 -6.08 1.73
N GLY A 100 -14.83 -5.73 2.59
CA GLY A 100 -16.21 -5.48 2.19
C GLY A 100 -17.08 -6.74 2.07
N GLY A 101 -16.77 -7.80 2.81
CA GLY A 101 -17.57 -9.02 2.90
C GLY A 101 -17.39 -10.00 1.74
N ILE A 102 -16.40 -9.78 0.86
CA ILE A 102 -16.17 -10.60 -0.34
C ILE A 102 -16.03 -12.07 0.02
N ARG A 103 -16.71 -12.94 -0.73
CA ARG A 103 -16.70 -14.40 -0.53
C ARG A 103 -15.35 -15.04 -0.82
N PHE A 104 -14.72 -14.65 -1.93
CA PHE A 104 -13.43 -15.20 -2.37
C PHE A 104 -12.30 -14.22 -2.10
N VAL A 105 -11.22 -14.69 -1.48
CA VAL A 105 -10.03 -13.88 -1.23
C VAL A 105 -8.79 -14.64 -1.69
N THR A 106 -7.86 -13.94 -2.34
CA THR A 106 -6.57 -14.52 -2.72
C THR A 106 -5.58 -14.31 -1.59
N ARG A 107 -5.01 -15.41 -1.08
CA ARG A 107 -3.99 -15.41 -0.04
C ARG A 107 -2.62 -15.69 -0.64
N LEU A 108 -1.72 -14.72 -0.48
CA LEU A 108 -0.31 -14.82 -0.85
C LEU A 108 0.53 -15.01 0.43
N GLN A 109 0.99 -16.23 0.68
CA GLN A 109 1.75 -16.59 1.87
C GLN A 109 3.25 -16.52 1.60
N PHE A 110 3.96 -15.79 2.46
CA PHE A 110 5.41 -15.63 2.47
C PHE A 110 5.99 -16.41 3.65
N GLN A 111 6.82 -17.39 3.35
CA GLN A 111 7.70 -18.03 4.32
C GLN A 111 9.13 -17.55 4.07
N LEU A 112 9.72 -16.90 5.06
CA LEU A 112 11.10 -16.43 5.01
C LEU A 112 12.07 -17.50 5.51
N HIS A 113 13.34 -17.40 5.13
CA HIS A 113 14.39 -18.24 5.68
C HIS A 113 14.55 -18.00 7.19
N THR A 114 14.85 -19.06 7.93
CA THR A 114 15.03 -19.00 9.39
C THR A 114 16.10 -17.96 9.76
N GLY A 115 15.74 -17.03 10.66
CA GLY A 115 16.63 -15.94 11.10
C GLY A 115 16.82 -14.81 10.09
N ILE A 116 16.16 -14.86 8.93
CA ILE A 116 16.19 -13.80 7.91
C ILE A 116 14.83 -13.12 7.85
N HIS A 117 14.80 -11.87 8.26
CA HIS A 117 13.59 -11.05 8.37
C HIS A 117 13.40 -10.14 7.17
N ALA A 118 12.19 -9.65 6.94
CA ALA A 118 11.98 -8.62 5.92
C ALA A 118 12.62 -7.28 6.37
N GLN A 119 13.09 -6.48 5.41
CA GLN A 119 13.77 -5.22 5.72
C GLN A 119 12.74 -4.12 5.92
N LEU A 120 12.63 -3.59 7.13
CA LEU A 120 11.89 -2.36 7.37
C LEU A 120 12.75 -1.17 6.92
N VAL A 121 12.30 -0.40 5.95
CA VAL A 121 13.02 0.73 5.37
C VAL A 121 12.26 2.01 5.68
N VAL A 122 12.98 2.98 6.24
CA VAL A 122 12.47 4.30 6.62
C VAL A 122 13.24 5.40 5.90
N PRO A 123 12.70 6.63 5.78
CA PRO A 123 13.45 7.75 5.21
C PRO A 123 14.75 8.02 5.98
N THR A 124 15.76 8.52 5.28
CA THR A 124 16.99 8.99 5.95
C THR A 124 16.65 10.12 6.92
N GLY A 125 17.13 10.02 8.16
CA GLY A 125 16.82 10.98 9.24
C GLY A 125 15.48 10.72 9.93
N PHE A 126 14.80 9.61 9.64
CA PHE A 126 13.59 9.23 10.36
C PHE A 126 13.91 8.91 11.82
N THR A 127 13.23 9.61 12.73
CA THR A 127 13.23 9.35 14.17
C THR A 127 11.84 8.93 14.58
N PHE A 128 11.71 7.75 15.19
CA PHE A 128 10.46 7.32 15.78
C PHE A 128 10.40 7.85 17.21
N ASP A 129 9.57 8.87 17.45
CA ASP A 129 9.34 9.40 18.80
C ASP A 129 8.41 8.44 19.57
N GLU A 130 8.79 8.04 20.78
CA GLU A 130 7.93 7.26 21.67
C GLU A 130 6.64 8.03 22.04
N ALA A 131 6.67 9.36 21.96
CA ALA A 131 5.52 10.25 22.16
C ALA A 131 4.62 10.40 20.93
N SER A 132 4.90 9.68 19.82
CA SER A 132 4.04 9.72 18.63
C SER A 132 2.60 9.29 18.95
N ASP A 133 1.63 9.91 18.26
CA ASP A 133 0.22 9.60 18.40
C ASP A 133 -0.07 8.10 18.24
N ILE A 134 -1.10 7.62 18.95
CA ILE A 134 -1.52 6.21 19.01
C ILE A 134 -1.64 5.56 17.61
N PRO A 135 -2.26 6.21 16.59
CA PRO A 135 -2.38 5.61 15.25
C PRO A 135 -1.03 5.39 14.57
N THR A 136 -0.11 6.35 14.69
CA THR A 136 1.25 6.27 14.13
C THR A 136 2.05 5.16 14.79
N ARG A 137 1.99 5.09 16.11
CA ARG A 137 2.63 4.01 16.86
C ARG A 137 2.08 2.65 16.49
N ARG A 138 0.75 2.54 16.29
CA ARG A 138 0.11 1.29 15.85
C ARG A 138 0.59 0.89 14.46
N THR A 139 0.64 1.80 13.49
CA THR A 139 1.11 1.52 12.12
C THR A 139 2.57 1.09 12.08
N PHE A 140 3.43 1.81 12.81
CA PHE A 140 4.84 1.45 12.90
C PHE A 140 5.05 0.09 13.59
N SER A 141 4.31 -0.18 14.66
CA SER A 141 4.34 -1.46 15.36
C SER A 141 3.88 -2.62 14.48
N SER A 142 2.81 -2.43 13.69
CA SER A 142 2.34 -3.43 12.71
C SER A 142 3.38 -3.73 11.64
N ALA A 143 4.03 -2.69 11.08
CA ALA A 143 5.08 -2.87 10.09
C ALA A 143 6.31 -3.60 10.68
N THR A 144 6.67 -3.27 11.93
CA THR A 144 7.73 -3.94 12.69
C THR A 144 7.40 -5.41 12.97
N LEU A 145 6.14 -5.68 13.33
CA LEU A 145 5.63 -7.03 13.57
C LEU A 145 5.68 -7.90 12.32
N LEU A 146 5.39 -7.34 11.14
CA LEU A 146 5.55 -8.05 9.87
C LEU A 146 7.02 -8.20 9.46
N ALA A 147 7.85 -7.19 9.74
CA ALA A 147 9.27 -7.24 9.41
C ALA A 147 9.96 -8.40 10.12
N THR A 148 9.64 -8.58 11.40
CA THR A 148 10.18 -9.64 12.26
C THR A 148 9.53 -11.00 12.07
N ALA A 149 8.48 -11.11 11.24
CA ALA A 149 7.81 -12.37 10.99
C ALA A 149 8.63 -13.30 10.10
N SER A 150 8.63 -14.59 10.42
CA SER A 150 9.14 -15.68 9.57
C SER A 150 8.08 -16.24 8.62
N LEU A 151 6.80 -16.14 8.99
CA LEU A 151 5.66 -16.55 8.21
C LEU A 151 4.55 -15.49 8.32
N PHE A 152 4.10 -14.99 7.18
CA PHE A 152 2.96 -14.08 7.11
C PHE A 152 2.22 -14.25 5.78
N SER A 153 0.95 -13.87 5.77
CA SER A 153 0.11 -13.88 4.59
C SER A 153 -0.39 -12.50 4.25
N LEU A 154 -0.49 -12.23 2.95
CA LEU A 154 -1.16 -11.06 2.40
C LEU A 154 -2.46 -11.51 1.75
N TYR A 155 -3.54 -10.82 2.07
CA TYR A 155 -4.86 -11.06 1.50
C TYR A 155 -5.22 -9.94 0.54
N ILE A 156 -5.63 -10.33 -0.66
CA ILE A 156 -5.87 -9.47 -1.80
C ILE A 156 -7.22 -9.85 -2.44
N PRO A 157 -7.97 -8.90 -3.01
CA PRO A 157 -9.14 -9.24 -3.82
C PRO A 157 -8.86 -10.33 -4.88
N PRO A 158 -9.85 -11.17 -5.20
CA PRO A 158 -9.62 -12.42 -5.94
C PRO A 158 -9.02 -12.19 -7.34
N ASN A 159 -9.43 -11.11 -8.02
CA ASN A 159 -9.00 -10.79 -9.38
C ASN A 159 -7.72 -9.94 -9.46
N ALA A 160 -7.15 -9.55 -8.32
CA ALA A 160 -6.01 -8.64 -8.25
C ALA A 160 -4.68 -9.29 -8.64
N LEU A 161 -4.53 -10.60 -8.42
CA LEU A 161 -3.32 -11.35 -8.73
C LEU A 161 -3.64 -12.54 -9.65
N PRO A 162 -3.73 -12.33 -10.97
CA PRO A 162 -3.92 -13.41 -11.94
C PRO A 162 -2.85 -14.50 -11.81
N LYS A 163 -3.25 -15.76 -12.00
CA LYS A 163 -2.38 -16.95 -11.87
C LYS A 163 -1.09 -16.83 -12.68
N ILE A 164 -1.15 -16.28 -13.90
CA ILE A 164 0.01 -16.07 -14.79
C ILE A 164 1.02 -15.07 -14.17
N LYS A 165 0.52 -13.97 -13.58
CA LYS A 165 1.38 -12.98 -12.89
C LYS A 165 2.02 -13.62 -11.66
N PHE A 166 1.26 -14.37 -10.87
CA PHE A 166 1.80 -15.09 -9.72
C PHE A 166 2.88 -16.11 -10.13
N GLN A 167 2.64 -16.92 -11.16
CA GLN A 167 3.61 -17.88 -11.67
C GLN A 167 4.92 -17.20 -12.09
N SER A 168 4.82 -16.01 -12.70
CA SER A 168 6.00 -15.22 -13.06
C SER A 168 6.79 -14.77 -11.83
N LEU A 169 6.10 -14.29 -10.78
CA LEU A 169 6.72 -13.89 -9.51
C LEU A 169 7.37 -15.09 -8.80
N ALA A 170 6.65 -16.21 -8.68
CA ALA A 170 7.15 -17.43 -8.05
C ALA A 170 8.34 -18.02 -8.80
N HIS A 171 8.29 -18.02 -10.14
CA HIS A 171 9.42 -18.42 -10.97
C HIS A 171 10.65 -17.52 -10.74
N ALA A 172 10.46 -16.21 -10.69
CA ALA A 172 11.56 -15.27 -10.44
C ALA A 172 12.18 -15.45 -9.04
N VAL A 173 11.39 -15.76 -8.01
CA VAL A 173 11.91 -16.13 -6.68
C VAL A 173 12.78 -17.40 -6.79
N GLY A 174 12.29 -18.44 -7.46
CA GLY A 174 13.02 -19.70 -7.62
C GLY A 174 14.31 -19.61 -8.46
N GLN A 175 14.37 -18.68 -9.43
CA GLN A 175 15.55 -18.44 -10.27
C GLN A 175 16.56 -17.45 -9.65
N PHE A 176 16.24 -16.85 -8.51
CA PHE A 176 17.14 -15.86 -7.91
C PHE A 176 18.55 -16.40 -7.59
N PRO A 177 18.72 -17.63 -7.08
CA PRO A 177 20.06 -18.19 -6.83
C PRO A 177 20.91 -18.37 -8.10
N THR A 178 20.26 -18.58 -9.25
CA THR A 178 20.89 -18.88 -10.55
C THR A 178 21.16 -17.63 -11.40
N LEU A 179 20.96 -16.43 -10.85
CA LEU A 179 21.18 -15.17 -11.57
C LEU A 179 22.64 -15.01 -12.04
N THR A 180 22.79 -14.62 -13.31
CA THR A 180 24.07 -14.18 -13.88
C THR A 180 24.55 -12.88 -13.23
N ALA A 181 25.85 -12.58 -13.33
CA ALA A 181 26.42 -11.36 -12.77
C ALA A 181 25.74 -10.08 -13.30
N ALA A 182 25.41 -10.03 -14.59
CA ALA A 182 24.70 -8.91 -15.20
C ALA A 182 23.29 -8.73 -14.63
N GLN A 183 22.56 -9.84 -14.43
CA GLN A 183 21.23 -9.79 -13.82
C GLN A 183 21.29 -9.39 -12.34
N ARG A 184 22.28 -9.88 -11.58
CA ARG A 184 22.50 -9.45 -10.18
C ARG A 184 22.79 -7.95 -10.10
N GLN A 185 23.61 -7.41 -11.00
CA GLN A 185 23.87 -5.97 -11.04
C GLN A 185 22.61 -5.16 -11.37
N ALA A 186 21.78 -5.64 -12.30
CA ALA A 186 20.49 -5.00 -12.60
C ALA A 186 19.53 -5.07 -11.40
N TYR A 187 19.52 -6.20 -10.70
CA TYR A 187 18.75 -6.43 -9.49
C TYR A 187 19.18 -5.48 -8.36
N GLU A 188 20.47 -5.31 -8.12
CA GLU A 188 21.01 -4.37 -7.12
C GLU A 188 20.50 -2.95 -7.33
N ARG A 189 20.40 -2.50 -8.60
CA ARG A 189 19.82 -1.18 -8.91
C ARG A 189 18.32 -1.07 -8.64
N MET A 190 17.61 -2.19 -8.65
CA MET A 190 16.17 -2.26 -8.35
C MET A 190 15.90 -2.22 -6.84
N VAL A 191 16.78 -2.83 -6.04
CA VAL A 191 16.68 -2.84 -4.56
C VAL A 191 17.41 -1.70 -3.88
N ASP A 192 18.13 -0.85 -4.62
CA ASP A 192 18.92 0.26 -4.09
C ASP A 192 18.05 1.23 -3.29
N LEU A 193 18.27 1.22 -1.96
CA LEU A 193 17.55 2.05 -1.01
C LEU A 193 17.79 3.54 -1.23
N ARG A 194 18.92 3.93 -1.85
CA ARG A 194 19.25 5.34 -2.14
C ARG A 194 18.29 5.98 -3.14
N ARG A 195 17.62 5.17 -3.96
CA ARG A 195 16.64 5.63 -4.95
C ARG A 195 15.25 5.85 -4.36
N LEU A 196 15.01 5.38 -3.13
CA LEU A 196 13.75 5.60 -2.44
C LEU A 196 13.58 7.05 -2.01
N TYR A 197 12.34 7.42 -1.70
CA TYR A 197 11.99 8.75 -1.20
C TYR A 197 12.41 9.88 -2.15
N HIS A 198 12.10 9.73 -3.44
CA HIS A 198 12.46 10.71 -4.48
C HIS A 198 13.98 10.97 -4.53
N GLY A 199 14.79 9.92 -4.33
CA GLY A 199 16.25 10.02 -4.33
C GLY A 199 16.88 10.54 -3.03
N LYS A 200 16.08 10.87 -2.00
CA LYS A 200 16.59 11.23 -0.67
C LYS A 200 17.21 10.03 0.07
N GLY A 201 16.87 8.82 -0.35
CA GLY A 201 17.39 7.58 0.17
C GLY A 201 16.68 7.10 1.44
N GLY A 202 16.59 5.78 1.56
CA GLY A 202 16.09 5.09 2.75
C GLY A 202 17.21 4.37 3.50
N ILE A 203 16.96 4.11 4.79
CA ILE A 203 17.82 3.31 5.66
C ILE A 203 17.03 2.13 6.19
N VAL A 204 17.71 0.99 6.39
CA VAL A 204 17.09 -0.17 7.05
C VAL A 204 16.97 0.14 8.54
N PHE A 205 15.74 0.21 9.03
CA PHE A 205 15.44 0.33 10.44
C PHE A 205 15.57 -1.06 11.08
N THR A 206 16.41 -1.16 12.10
CA THR A 206 16.54 -2.37 12.91
C THR A 206 15.73 -2.16 14.18
N PRO A 207 14.61 -2.87 14.38
CA PRO A 207 13.86 -2.77 15.62
C PRO A 207 14.73 -3.29 16.76
N GLU A 208 14.97 -2.46 17.77
CA GLU A 208 15.59 -2.92 19.01
C GLU A 208 14.64 -3.92 19.68
N TYR A 209 15.05 -5.19 19.74
CA TYR A 209 14.39 -6.20 20.55
C TYR A 209 14.53 -5.78 22.03
N ARG A 210 13.53 -5.06 22.56
CA ARG A 210 13.33 -5.00 24.01
C ARG A 210 12.88 -6.38 24.47
N ASN A 211 13.84 -7.20 24.84
CA ASN A 211 13.60 -8.43 25.58
C ASN A 211 12.83 -8.09 26.87
N GLY A 212 11.64 -8.66 27.02
CA GLY A 212 11.02 -8.98 28.31
C GLY A 212 10.47 -7.82 29.15
N SER A 213 9.19 -7.48 28.94
CA SER A 213 8.17 -7.46 30.02
C SER A 213 6.80 -7.11 29.42
N PRO A 214 5.72 -7.86 29.71
CA PRO A 214 4.38 -7.37 29.45
C PRO A 214 4.17 -6.15 30.34
N LEU A 215 3.86 -5.00 29.74
CA LEU A 215 3.31 -3.89 30.51
C LEU A 215 2.04 -4.38 31.24
N PRO A 216 1.84 -3.98 32.50
CA PRO A 216 0.67 -4.41 33.24
C PRO A 216 -0.57 -3.80 32.60
N ASP A 217 -1.53 -4.69 32.39
CA ASP A 217 -2.90 -4.44 31.96
C ASP A 217 -3.58 -3.46 32.92
N THR A 218 -3.48 -2.15 32.66
CA THR A 218 -4.25 -1.13 33.37
C THR A 218 -5.65 -1.03 32.78
N ASP A 219 -6.46 -2.07 32.99
CA ASP A 219 -7.92 -1.97 32.94
C ASP A 219 -8.56 -3.02 33.86
N ARG A 220 -8.53 -2.74 35.17
CA ARG A 220 -9.42 -3.40 36.12
C ARG A 220 -9.89 -2.45 37.22
N LYS A 221 -10.78 -1.53 36.84
CA LYS A 221 -11.72 -0.89 37.80
C LYS A 221 -12.98 -1.74 37.90
N ARG A 222 -13.06 -2.58 38.94
CA ARG A 222 -14.30 -2.90 39.68
C ARG A 222 -13.94 -3.53 41.04
N SER A 223 -13.98 -2.67 42.05
CA SER A 223 -14.31 -2.88 43.47
C SER A 223 -14.55 -4.30 44.00
N SER A 224 -13.80 -4.67 45.05
CA SER A 224 -14.34 -5.06 46.37
C SER A 224 -13.21 -5.17 47.41
N THR A 225 -13.20 -4.26 48.37
CA THR A 225 -12.48 -4.32 49.66
C THR A 225 -13.31 -5.16 50.68
N PRO A 226 -12.84 -5.44 51.92
CA PRO A 226 -11.49 -5.78 52.40
C PRO A 226 -11.51 -7.04 53.32
N ALA A 227 -10.33 -7.58 53.69
CA ALA A 227 -10.19 -8.31 54.94
C ALA A 227 -8.82 -8.02 55.59
N THR A 228 -8.93 -7.44 56.77
CA THR A 228 -7.90 -7.05 57.74
C THR A 228 -7.18 -8.27 58.32
N THR A 229 -5.85 -8.22 58.47
CA THR A 229 -5.20 -8.66 59.73
C THR A 229 -3.79 -8.06 59.85
N ASP A 230 -3.51 -7.59 61.06
CA ASP A 230 -2.36 -6.83 61.53
C ASP A 230 -1.06 -7.64 61.65
N SER A 231 0.10 -6.96 61.61
CA SER A 231 1.04 -6.94 62.75
C SER A 231 2.33 -6.11 62.49
N TYR A 232 2.44 -5.00 63.23
CA TYR A 232 3.61 -4.39 63.94
C TYR A 232 5.03 -4.48 63.33
N ALA A 233 5.66 -3.36 62.94
CA ALA A 233 6.46 -2.39 63.72
C ALA A 233 7.95 -2.51 63.33
N THR A 234 8.70 -1.47 62.93
CA THR A 234 9.27 -0.43 63.81
C THR A 234 10.11 0.58 62.98
N THR A 235 9.94 1.88 63.30
CA THR A 235 10.72 3.15 63.14
C THR A 235 12.16 3.13 62.55
N VAL A 236 12.73 4.16 61.89
CA VAL A 236 12.93 5.60 62.23
C VAL A 236 13.33 6.41 60.96
N PRO A 237 13.08 7.74 60.86
CA PRO A 237 13.29 8.60 59.68
C PRO A 237 14.45 9.61 59.78
N PHE A 238 14.99 10.08 58.64
CA PHE A 238 15.72 11.36 58.42
C PHE A 238 15.81 11.55 56.88
N ASP A 239 15.80 12.71 56.22
CA ASP A 239 15.80 14.11 56.61
C ASP A 239 15.33 14.91 55.37
N THR A 240 14.42 15.87 55.56
CA THR A 240 14.00 16.82 54.51
C THR A 240 14.49 18.21 54.90
N PRO A 241 15.38 18.86 54.12
CA PRO A 241 15.63 20.28 54.27
C PRO A 241 14.72 21.14 53.35
N PRO A 242 14.47 22.42 53.72
CA PRO A 242 13.28 23.15 53.33
C PRO A 242 13.41 23.97 52.04
N ARG A 243 12.23 24.20 51.46
CA ARG A 243 11.80 25.25 50.51
C ARG A 243 12.84 26.33 50.14
N TYR A 244 13.05 26.48 48.84
CA TYR A 244 13.12 27.80 48.20
C TYR A 244 12.19 27.80 46.97
N GLN A 245 11.15 28.63 47.05
CA GLN A 245 10.40 29.12 45.89
C GLN A 245 11.23 30.26 45.30
N ASP A 246 11.77 30.08 44.11
CA ASP A 246 12.18 31.20 43.28
C ASP A 246 11.43 31.14 41.95
N SER A 247 10.71 32.23 41.70
CA SER A 247 9.89 32.45 40.51
C SER A 247 10.78 32.63 39.27
N PRO A 248 10.31 32.26 38.07
CA PRO A 248 11.07 32.50 36.84
C PRO A 248 11.20 34.01 36.55
N PRO A 249 12.32 34.48 35.98
CA PRO A 249 12.54 35.89 35.75
C PRO A 249 11.56 36.45 34.70
N ARG A 250 10.90 37.55 35.06
CA ARG A 250 10.15 38.43 34.17
C ARG A 250 11.14 39.27 33.36
N TYR A 251 10.97 39.31 32.04
CA TYR A 251 11.59 40.35 31.21
C TYR A 251 10.55 41.42 30.88
N ASP A 252 10.91 42.65 31.25
CA ASP A 252 10.11 43.85 31.10
C ASP A 252 9.99 44.31 29.64
N LYS A 253 8.82 44.89 29.36
CA LYS A 253 8.54 45.68 28.16
C LYS A 253 9.43 46.92 28.14
N CYS A 254 10.22 47.09 27.08
CA CYS A 254 10.85 48.38 26.81
C CYS A 254 9.81 49.41 26.30
N PRO A 255 9.90 50.70 26.71
CA PRO A 255 8.99 51.75 26.30
C PRO A 255 9.32 52.34 24.92
N ARG A 256 8.29 52.89 24.29
CA ARG A 256 8.25 53.59 23.02
C ARG A 256 8.25 55.09 23.30
N GLU A 257 9.12 55.85 22.63
CA GLU A 257 9.03 57.29 22.33
C GLU A 257 10.27 57.60 21.48
N GLY A 258 10.25 58.25 20.31
CA GLY A 258 9.25 59.02 19.62
C GLY A 258 10.01 60.14 18.90
N GLN A 259 9.94 60.22 17.57
CA GLN A 259 10.12 61.49 16.85
C GLN A 259 9.55 61.39 15.44
N GLN A 260 8.63 62.31 15.17
CA GLN A 260 7.81 62.48 13.97
C GLN A 260 8.46 63.50 13.00
N PRO A 261 7.89 63.70 11.79
CA PRO A 261 8.61 64.06 10.55
C PRO A 261 8.52 65.56 10.20
N PRO A 262 9.10 65.99 9.06
CA PRO A 262 8.65 67.18 8.37
C PRO A 262 7.94 66.90 7.03
N LYS A 263 7.06 67.85 6.72
CA LYS A 263 6.05 67.90 5.65
C LYS A 263 6.60 68.37 4.28
N ALA A 264 5.75 68.08 3.28
CA ALA A 264 5.36 68.90 2.13
C ALA A 264 6.28 69.05 0.90
N ARG A 265 5.76 68.58 -0.25
CA ARG A 265 5.47 69.45 -1.41
C ARG A 265 4.30 68.90 -2.24
N SER A 266 3.43 69.83 -2.59
CA SER A 266 2.20 69.71 -3.37
C SER A 266 2.44 69.41 -4.84
N ASP A 267 1.47 68.79 -5.52
CA ASP A 267 0.67 69.48 -6.54
C ASP A 267 -0.64 68.75 -6.83
N ALA A 268 -1.65 69.58 -7.15
CA ALA A 268 -3.07 69.30 -7.19
C ALA A 268 -3.55 68.81 -8.57
N ILE A 269 -4.72 68.15 -8.61
CA ILE A 269 -5.94 68.66 -9.26
C ILE A 269 -7.13 67.88 -8.68
N ALA A 270 -8.06 68.64 -8.13
CA ALA A 270 -9.38 68.19 -7.68
C ALA A 270 -10.34 68.08 -8.88
N ILE A 271 -11.40 67.29 -8.73
CA ILE A 271 -12.79 67.73 -8.93
C ILE A 271 -13.68 66.87 -8.00
N SER A 272 -14.26 67.56 -7.01
CA SER A 272 -15.44 67.21 -6.20
C SER A 272 -16.64 66.91 -7.12
N ALA A 273 -17.74 66.24 -6.76
CA ALA A 273 -18.61 66.27 -5.60
C ALA A 273 -19.67 65.15 -5.86
N GLU A 274 -20.58 64.72 -4.99
CA GLU A 274 -21.06 65.18 -3.71
C GLU A 274 -21.82 64.00 -3.08
N SER A 275 -21.66 63.87 -1.76
CA SER A 275 -22.35 63.06 -0.76
C SER A 275 -23.86 63.41 -0.68
N PRO A 276 -24.66 63.08 0.37
CA PRO A 276 -24.46 62.26 1.60
C PRO A 276 -25.65 61.26 1.79
N GLY A 277 -25.79 60.41 2.80
CA GLY A 277 -25.08 60.18 4.06
C GLY A 277 -25.98 59.36 5.02
N ALA A 278 -25.43 59.17 6.21
CA ALA A 278 -26.08 58.86 7.49
C ALA A 278 -26.68 57.46 7.74
N ASP A 279 -25.90 56.71 8.51
CA ASP A 279 -26.28 55.73 9.55
C ASP A 279 -27.66 55.94 10.18
N CYS A 280 -28.40 54.84 10.36
CA CYS A 280 -29.26 54.60 11.54
C CYS A 280 -29.47 53.09 11.75
N ALA A 281 -29.43 52.70 13.02
CA ALA A 281 -29.35 51.35 13.56
C ALA A 281 -30.72 50.57 13.52
N PRO A 282 -30.77 49.29 13.97
CA PRO A 282 -31.67 48.23 13.49
C PRO A 282 -33.01 48.11 14.25
N PRO A 283 -33.88 47.15 13.87
CA PRO A 283 -34.59 46.39 14.91
C PRO A 283 -34.75 44.87 14.65
N GLY A 284 -34.43 44.09 15.69
CA GLY A 284 -35.33 43.21 16.47
C GLY A 284 -36.30 42.21 15.83
N TYR A 285 -36.04 40.92 16.12
CA TYR A 285 -36.93 39.75 16.37
C TYR A 285 -38.06 39.41 15.40
N ASN A 286 -38.05 38.17 14.87
CA ASN A 286 -39.06 37.10 15.12
C ASN A 286 -38.68 35.80 14.39
N ASP A 287 -38.63 34.69 15.12
CA ASP A 287 -38.88 33.31 14.64
C ASP A 287 -40.40 33.04 14.73
N PRO A 288 -41.05 32.08 14.03
CA PRO A 288 -40.57 30.69 13.92
C PRO A 288 -40.94 29.91 12.62
N GLU A 289 -40.45 28.65 12.59
CA GLU A 289 -41.14 27.46 12.06
C GLU A 289 -41.19 27.18 10.53
N TRP A 290 -40.35 26.25 10.04
CA TRP A 290 -40.76 24.90 9.56
C TRP A 290 -39.61 24.05 8.98
N ARG A 291 -39.87 22.74 8.95
CA ARG A 291 -38.96 21.59 9.04
C ARG A 291 -38.33 21.11 7.73
N HIS A 292 -37.35 20.21 7.93
CA HIS A 292 -36.76 19.20 7.05
C HIS A 292 -35.50 19.61 6.31
N ASN A 293 -34.35 19.12 6.80
CA ASN A 293 -33.13 19.05 6.00
C ASN A 293 -32.49 17.67 6.06
N VAL A 294 -32.30 17.17 4.84
CA VAL A 294 -31.73 15.91 4.39
C VAL A 294 -30.21 15.92 4.57
N SER A 295 -29.69 14.71 4.79
CA SER A 295 -28.30 14.38 5.08
C SER A 295 -27.29 14.91 4.05
N LYS A 296 -26.17 15.39 4.58
CA LYS A 296 -24.98 15.89 3.88
C LYS A 296 -24.24 14.78 3.14
N ALA A 297 -24.04 14.95 1.83
CA ALA A 297 -23.08 14.18 1.04
C ALA A 297 -21.68 14.82 1.06
N THR A 298 -20.68 13.95 1.03
CA THR A 298 -19.27 14.15 1.33
C THR A 298 -18.47 14.67 0.14
N LYS A 299 -17.56 15.63 0.42
CA LYS A 299 -16.51 16.11 -0.49
C LYS A 299 -15.55 14.97 -0.86
N ARG A 300 -15.47 14.64 -2.16
CA ARG A 300 -14.38 13.82 -2.71
C ARG A 300 -13.24 14.74 -3.17
N VAL A 301 -12.05 14.47 -2.65
CA VAL A 301 -10.78 15.09 -3.05
C VAL A 301 -10.10 14.10 -4.01
N LEU A 302 -9.92 14.50 -5.26
CA LEU A 302 -9.11 13.81 -6.27
C LEU A 302 -7.64 14.20 -6.06
N HIS A 303 -6.76 13.21 -5.96
CA HIS A 303 -5.31 13.41 -6.02
C HIS A 303 -4.75 12.66 -7.22
N CYS A 304 -4.44 13.40 -8.28
CA CYS A 304 -3.66 12.96 -9.44
C CYS A 304 -2.23 12.60 -9.02
N GLY A 305 -1.71 11.48 -9.54
CA GLY A 305 -0.38 10.95 -9.24
C GLY A 305 0.50 10.92 -10.48
N SER A 306 1.53 11.78 -10.44
CA SER A 306 2.74 11.93 -11.24
C SER A 306 3.15 10.79 -12.20
N GLU A 307 3.31 11.16 -13.46
CA GLU A 307 4.29 10.59 -14.38
C GLU A 307 5.69 11.11 -14.03
N ASP A 308 6.73 10.29 -14.21
CA ASP A 308 8.08 10.84 -14.35
C ASP A 308 8.94 9.99 -15.29
N ILE A 309 9.66 10.75 -16.10
CA ILE A 309 10.30 10.42 -17.36
C ILE A 309 11.68 9.79 -17.12
N ASP A 310 11.99 8.78 -17.92
CA ASP A 310 13.29 8.09 -17.98
C ASP A 310 14.37 9.09 -18.50
N LEU A 311 15.26 9.54 -17.61
CA LEU A 311 16.42 10.37 -17.98
C LEU A 311 17.70 9.53 -18.01
N GLN A 312 18.24 9.44 -19.23
CA GLN A 312 19.50 8.77 -19.55
C GLN A 312 20.68 9.30 -18.73
N THR A 313 21.45 8.35 -18.21
CA THR A 313 22.77 8.48 -17.58
C THR A 313 23.78 9.20 -18.49
N THR A 314 24.24 10.38 -18.07
CA THR A 314 25.46 11.02 -18.58
C THR A 314 26.61 10.79 -17.59
N TYR A 315 27.71 10.24 -18.12
CA TYR A 315 28.93 9.89 -17.39
C TYR A 315 29.60 11.12 -16.75
N LYS A 316 29.79 11.13 -15.42
CA LYS A 316 30.72 12.05 -14.74
C LYS A 316 32.01 11.35 -14.33
N LYS A 317 33.07 11.77 -15.01
CA LYS A 317 34.49 11.46 -14.82
C LYS A 317 34.95 11.96 -13.43
N LYS A 318 35.47 11.06 -12.58
CA LYS A 318 36.08 11.41 -11.28
C LYS A 318 37.45 12.03 -11.49
N TYR A 319 37.66 13.26 -11.02
CA TYR A 319 38.98 13.82 -10.73
C TYR A 319 39.27 13.66 -9.25
N SER A 320 40.31 12.88 -8.93
CA SER A 320 40.91 12.76 -7.60
C SER A 320 41.76 14.01 -7.30
N ARG A 321 41.41 14.75 -6.25
CA ARG A 321 42.26 15.81 -5.67
C ARG A 321 42.78 15.31 -4.33
N ALA A 322 44.09 15.12 -4.25
CA ALA A 322 44.81 14.81 -3.02
C ALA A 322 44.86 16.06 -2.14
N THR A 323 44.44 15.91 -0.89
CA THR A 323 44.51 16.94 0.14
C THR A 323 45.72 16.62 1.02
N GLY A 324 46.83 17.34 0.81
CA GLY A 324 47.98 17.35 1.71
C GLY A 324 47.80 18.42 2.78
N TYR A 325 47.52 18.01 4.01
CA TYR A 325 47.59 18.83 5.21
C TYR A 325 49.03 18.81 5.74
N THR A 326 49.64 19.98 5.97
CA THR A 326 50.78 20.11 6.89
C THR A 326 50.59 21.32 7.78
N THR A 327 50.49 21.03 9.08
CA THR A 327 50.46 21.93 10.24
C THR A 327 51.81 22.64 10.43
N PRO A 328 51.85 23.89 10.92
CA PRO A 328 53.09 24.56 11.30
C PRO A 328 53.31 24.48 12.82
N ALA A 329 54.51 24.12 13.28
CA ALA A 329 55.05 24.59 14.57
C ALA A 329 56.56 24.29 14.74
N SER A 330 57.30 25.38 14.90
CA SER A 330 58.38 25.62 15.90
C SER A 330 59.60 24.70 15.98
N ALA A 331 60.77 25.27 15.64
CA ALA A 331 61.95 25.21 16.51
C ALA A 331 62.90 26.39 16.22
N ARG A 332 63.19 27.18 17.27
CA ARG A 332 64.29 28.15 17.36
C ARG A 332 65.62 27.42 17.55
N ASN A 333 66.70 27.93 16.92
CA ASN A 333 68.05 28.14 17.47
C ASN A 333 68.99 28.55 16.31
N THR A 334 69.32 29.84 16.19
CA THR A 334 70.58 30.53 16.61
C THR A 334 71.77 30.39 15.66
N GLN A 335 72.15 31.56 15.12
CA GLN A 335 73.50 32.04 14.79
C GLN A 335 74.32 31.33 13.71
N GLN A 336 74.51 31.99 12.55
CA GLN A 336 75.76 32.71 12.25
C GLN A 336 75.63 33.67 11.04
N ARG A 337 76.54 34.65 11.02
CA ARG A 337 76.61 35.95 10.34
C ARG A 337 76.44 36.02 8.79
N PRO A 338 76.23 37.26 8.25
CA PRO A 338 75.98 37.55 6.85
C PRO A 338 77.24 38.02 6.09
N ALA A 339 77.24 37.87 4.76
CA ALA A 339 77.71 38.84 3.76
C ALA A 339 78.01 38.13 2.43
N ARG A 340 77.33 38.53 1.36
CA ARG A 340 77.93 39.23 0.22
C ARG A 340 76.88 39.53 -0.85
N MET A 341 76.95 40.75 -1.35
CA MET A 341 76.18 41.29 -2.45
C MET A 341 76.39 40.49 -3.73
N SER A 342 75.35 40.41 -4.56
CA SER A 342 75.47 40.38 -6.02
C SER A 342 74.23 41.06 -6.61
N PRO A 343 74.37 42.25 -7.20
CA PRO A 343 73.34 42.90 -7.98
C PRO A 343 73.62 42.71 -9.48
N SER A 344 72.79 41.96 -10.22
CA SER A 344 72.60 42.17 -11.67
C SER A 344 71.57 41.23 -12.31
N HIS A 345 71.09 41.71 -13.46
CA HIS A 345 70.22 41.11 -14.49
C HIS A 345 68.72 41.35 -14.30
N LEU A 346 68.19 42.50 -14.75
CA LEU A 346 67.76 42.78 -16.13
C LEU A 346 66.87 41.66 -16.71
N VAL A 347 65.56 41.87 -16.55
CA VAL A 347 64.55 41.84 -17.62
C VAL A 347 64.56 40.58 -18.50
N ASP A 348 63.73 39.59 -18.12
CA ASP A 348 63.28 38.50 -18.98
C ASP A 348 61.83 38.78 -19.42
N THR A 349 61.64 39.77 -20.30
CA THR A 349 60.32 40.18 -20.82
C THR A 349 59.74 39.15 -21.81
N ASP A 350 60.59 38.33 -22.44
CA ASP A 350 60.17 37.35 -23.46
C ASP A 350 59.50 36.10 -22.85
N CYS A 351 59.83 35.78 -21.59
CA CYS A 351 59.21 34.69 -20.85
C CYS A 351 57.77 35.02 -20.39
N SER A 352 57.45 36.30 -20.15
CA SER A 352 56.09 36.74 -19.80
C SER A 352 55.13 36.72 -20.99
N ASP A 353 55.59 37.09 -22.18
CA ASP A 353 54.75 37.19 -23.38
C ASP A 353 54.32 35.82 -23.94
N SER A 354 55.23 34.84 -23.91
CA SER A 354 54.91 33.46 -24.30
C SER A 354 53.90 32.80 -23.36
N ARG A 355 54.01 33.06 -22.05
CA ARG A 355 53.06 32.59 -21.04
C ARG A 355 51.68 33.21 -21.22
N LEU A 356 51.60 34.52 -21.48
CA LEU A 356 50.33 35.22 -21.73
C LEU A 356 49.63 34.69 -22.99
N LYS A 357 50.37 34.49 -24.08
CA LYS A 357 49.82 33.89 -25.32
C LYS A 357 49.25 32.49 -25.09
N SER A 358 49.95 31.65 -24.31
CA SER A 358 49.45 30.31 -23.97
C SER A 358 48.15 30.32 -23.15
N LEU A 359 48.00 31.31 -22.26
CA LEU A 359 46.79 31.49 -21.45
C LEU A 359 45.61 31.98 -22.31
N LEU A 360 45.85 32.92 -23.23
CA LEU A 360 44.83 33.43 -24.14
C LEU A 360 44.33 32.33 -25.09
N GLU A 361 45.22 31.52 -25.64
CA GLU A 361 44.83 30.40 -26.52
C GLU A 361 44.02 29.36 -25.74
N ARG A 362 44.41 29.04 -24.51
CA ARG A 362 43.64 28.14 -23.63
C ARG A 362 42.26 28.72 -23.31
N GLN A 363 42.16 30.02 -23.06
CA GLN A 363 40.90 30.69 -22.79
C GLN A 363 39.99 30.68 -24.04
N ARG A 364 40.56 30.89 -25.22
CA ARG A 364 39.84 30.81 -26.50
C ARG A 364 39.24 29.42 -26.73
N GLN A 365 40.04 28.37 -26.51
CA GLN A 365 39.56 26.99 -26.61
C GLN A 365 38.46 26.68 -25.59
N GLN A 366 38.56 27.18 -24.36
CA GLN A 366 37.49 27.03 -23.36
C GLN A 366 36.20 27.74 -23.78
N ILE A 367 36.29 28.95 -24.34
CA ILE A 367 35.13 29.68 -24.84
C ILE A 367 34.46 28.94 -26.00
N GLU A 368 35.25 28.37 -26.91
CA GLU A 368 34.74 27.62 -28.05
C GLU A 368 34.04 26.32 -27.61
N GLN A 369 34.63 25.59 -26.66
CA GLN A 369 33.99 24.42 -26.06
C GLN A 369 32.66 24.79 -25.37
N LEU A 370 32.64 25.88 -24.59
CA LEU A 370 31.43 26.34 -23.91
C LEU A 370 30.35 26.75 -24.91
N ARG A 371 30.71 27.36 -26.05
CA ARG A 371 29.74 27.69 -27.11
C ARG A 371 29.12 26.43 -27.71
N ALA A 372 29.92 25.42 -28.01
CA ALA A 372 29.43 24.14 -28.51
C ALA A 372 28.50 23.44 -27.51
N ASP A 373 28.85 23.46 -26.22
CA ASP A 373 28.02 22.90 -25.15
C ASP A 373 26.68 23.64 -25.01
N ILE A 374 26.69 24.98 -25.08
CA ILE A 374 25.47 25.80 -25.05
C ILE A 374 24.56 25.49 -26.24
N GLU A 375 25.11 25.35 -27.44
CA GLU A 375 24.33 25.00 -28.62
C GLU A 375 23.77 23.58 -28.54
N GLY A 376 24.53 22.64 -27.99
CA GLY A 376 24.07 21.29 -27.68
C GLY A 376 22.92 21.28 -26.66
N LEU A 377 23.02 22.09 -25.61
CA LEU A 377 21.96 22.23 -24.61
C LEU A 377 20.70 22.88 -25.19
N LYS A 378 20.85 23.92 -26.03
CA LYS A 378 19.71 24.54 -26.73
C LYS A 378 18.94 23.56 -27.60
N ARG A 379 19.65 22.69 -28.33
CA ARG A 379 19.01 21.63 -29.14
C ARG A 379 18.24 20.63 -28.27
N ARG A 380 18.84 20.15 -27.18
CA ARG A 380 18.16 19.21 -26.26
C ARG A 380 16.94 19.84 -25.59
N ASN A 381 17.00 21.12 -25.23
CA ASN A 381 15.84 21.82 -24.68
C ASN A 381 14.69 21.89 -25.67
N LYS A 382 14.97 22.20 -26.94
CA LYS A 382 13.93 22.22 -27.98
C LYS A 382 13.28 20.84 -28.21
N GLU A 383 14.08 19.77 -28.12
CA GLU A 383 13.57 18.39 -28.21
C GLU A 383 12.75 18.00 -26.97
N LEU A 384 13.15 18.46 -25.78
CA LEU A 384 12.40 18.26 -24.55
C LEU A 384 11.06 19.00 -24.58
N GLU A 385 11.04 20.24 -25.08
CA GLU A 385 9.83 21.04 -25.26
C GLU A 385 8.85 20.34 -26.22
N GLY A 386 9.33 19.87 -27.37
CA GLY A 386 8.46 19.11 -28.29
C GLY A 386 7.90 17.80 -27.70
N ARG A 387 8.67 17.10 -26.86
CA ARG A 387 8.15 15.90 -26.14
C ARG A 387 7.15 16.26 -25.05
N HIS A 388 7.28 17.44 -24.45
CA HIS A 388 6.33 17.93 -23.47
C HIS A 388 4.99 18.25 -24.14
N ASP A 389 5.01 18.94 -25.28
CA ASP A 389 3.82 19.26 -26.06
C ASP A 389 3.09 17.97 -26.50
N GLU A 390 3.82 16.97 -27.01
CA GLU A 390 3.25 15.65 -27.37
C GLU A 390 2.65 14.92 -26.15
N LEU A 391 3.26 15.04 -24.97
CA LEU A 391 2.74 14.45 -23.74
C LEU A 391 1.46 15.15 -23.28
N GLU A 392 1.38 16.47 -23.44
CA GLU A 392 0.20 17.28 -23.13
C GLU A 392 -0.98 16.91 -24.03
N ASP A 393 -0.75 16.75 -25.34
CA ASP A 393 -1.75 16.27 -26.29
C ASP A 393 -2.26 14.86 -25.91
N ASN A 394 -1.35 13.94 -25.57
CA ASN A 394 -1.73 12.59 -25.12
C ASN A 394 -2.55 12.60 -23.82
N CYS A 395 -2.21 13.50 -22.88
CA CYS A 395 -2.99 13.67 -21.65
C CYS A 395 -4.41 14.14 -21.95
N TYR A 396 -4.57 15.08 -22.87
CA TYR A 396 -5.88 15.57 -23.31
C TYR A 396 -6.73 14.46 -23.94
N ASP A 397 -6.14 13.64 -24.81
CA ASP A 397 -6.82 12.49 -25.40
C ASP A 397 -7.24 11.45 -24.35
N LEU A 398 -6.39 11.18 -23.35
CA LEU A 398 -6.72 10.27 -22.25
C LEU A 398 -7.85 10.80 -21.37
N GLU A 399 -7.88 12.11 -21.10
CA GLU A 399 -8.96 12.75 -20.35
C GLU A 399 -10.29 12.62 -21.10
N ASN A 400 -10.32 12.87 -22.41
CA ASN A 400 -11.53 12.70 -23.22
C ASN A 400 -12.02 11.24 -23.21
N ARG A 401 -11.11 10.27 -23.36
CA ARG A 401 -11.47 8.84 -23.27
C ARG A 401 -11.97 8.43 -21.90
N GLN A 402 -11.46 9.06 -20.84
CA GLN A 402 -11.96 8.82 -19.50
C GLN A 402 -13.41 9.31 -19.37
N VAL A 403 -13.71 10.52 -19.84
CA VAL A 403 -15.08 11.07 -19.84
C VAL A 403 -16.04 10.15 -20.60
N GLU A 404 -15.69 9.72 -21.80
CA GLU A 404 -16.51 8.76 -22.58
C GLU A 404 -16.75 7.45 -21.83
N SER A 405 -15.73 6.96 -21.11
CA SER A 405 -15.85 5.73 -20.32
C SER A 405 -16.74 5.91 -19.10
N GLU A 406 -16.72 7.08 -18.46
CA GLU A 406 -17.57 7.43 -17.32
C GLU A 406 -19.04 7.51 -17.75
N GLU A 407 -19.32 8.16 -18.89
CA GLU A 407 -20.66 8.19 -19.48
C GLU A 407 -21.18 6.78 -19.82
N THR A 408 -20.31 5.92 -20.37
CA THR A 408 -20.68 4.53 -20.68
C THR A 408 -21.00 3.74 -19.41
N ILE A 409 -20.22 3.93 -18.34
CA ILE A 409 -20.46 3.26 -17.05
C ILE A 409 -21.77 3.76 -16.43
N GLU A 410 -22.06 5.05 -16.50
CA GLU A 410 -23.32 5.63 -16.00
C GLU A 410 -24.53 5.04 -16.75
N SER A 411 -24.46 4.94 -18.07
CA SER A 411 -25.50 4.28 -18.88
C SER A 411 -25.71 2.81 -18.48
N LEU A 412 -24.63 2.05 -18.26
CA LEU A 412 -24.75 0.65 -17.82
C LEU A 412 -25.35 0.52 -16.41
N LEU A 413 -25.07 1.46 -15.51
CA LEU A 413 -25.65 1.47 -14.16
C LEU A 413 -27.16 1.70 -14.23
N ILE A 414 -27.63 2.60 -15.09
CA ILE A 414 -29.06 2.84 -15.32
C ILE A 414 -29.73 1.55 -15.82
N HIS A 415 -29.19 0.93 -16.87
CA HIS A 415 -29.77 -0.31 -17.42
C HIS A 415 -29.73 -1.49 -16.44
N THR A 416 -28.71 -1.57 -15.59
CA THR A 416 -28.65 -2.62 -14.55
C THR A 416 -29.72 -2.39 -13.50
N GLY A 417 -30.01 -1.13 -13.14
CA GLY A 417 -31.13 -0.79 -12.26
C GLY A 417 -32.49 -1.15 -12.86
N GLU A 418 -32.72 -0.80 -14.13
CA GLU A 418 -33.95 -1.17 -14.86
C GLU A 418 -34.16 -2.69 -14.91
N LEU A 419 -33.07 -3.45 -15.10
CA LEU A 419 -33.12 -4.91 -15.10
C LEU A 419 -33.43 -5.48 -13.70
N ASP A 420 -32.89 -4.89 -12.64
CA ASP A 420 -33.17 -5.31 -11.26
C ASP A 420 -34.65 -5.09 -10.91
N ASP A 421 -35.20 -3.94 -11.27
CA ASP A 421 -36.64 -3.62 -11.11
C ASP A 421 -37.53 -4.64 -11.85
N GLU A 422 -37.13 -5.03 -13.06
CA GLU A 422 -37.84 -6.04 -13.87
C GLU A 422 -37.75 -7.43 -13.24
N CYS A 423 -36.58 -7.82 -12.74
CA CYS A 423 -36.40 -9.08 -12.01
C CYS A 423 -37.22 -9.11 -10.72
N GLU A 424 -37.30 -8.01 -9.98
CA GLU A 424 -38.15 -7.90 -8.79
C GLU A 424 -39.64 -8.04 -9.15
N ARG A 425 -40.07 -7.39 -10.25
CA ARG A 425 -41.44 -7.53 -10.77
C ARG A 425 -41.77 -8.97 -11.15
N LEU A 426 -40.89 -9.63 -11.91
CA LEU A 426 -41.07 -11.03 -12.29
C LEU A 426 -41.10 -11.95 -11.06
N GLY A 427 -40.23 -11.68 -10.06
CA GLY A 427 -40.21 -12.40 -8.80
C GLY A 427 -41.52 -12.30 -8.02
N LYS A 428 -42.19 -11.14 -8.07
CA LYS A 428 -43.52 -10.94 -7.49
C LYS A 428 -44.63 -11.65 -8.25
N GLN A 429 -44.51 -11.82 -9.57
CA GLN A 429 -45.50 -12.50 -10.42
C GLN A 429 -45.36 -14.03 -10.42
N MET A 430 -44.17 -14.56 -10.10
CA MET A 430 -43.88 -16.00 -10.14
C MET A 430 -44.83 -16.86 -9.28
N PRO A 431 -45.21 -16.47 -8.05
CA PRO A 431 -46.18 -17.22 -7.26
C PRO A 431 -47.54 -17.32 -7.96
N ASP A 432 -48.06 -16.21 -8.47
CA ASP A 432 -49.35 -16.18 -9.19
C ASP A 432 -49.34 -17.11 -10.41
N ILE A 433 -48.23 -17.11 -11.17
CA ILE A 433 -48.05 -18.01 -12.33
C ILE A 433 -47.99 -19.48 -11.89
N CYS A 434 -47.31 -19.78 -10.78
CA CYS A 434 -47.24 -21.14 -10.26
C CYS A 434 -48.61 -21.64 -9.78
N GLU A 435 -49.38 -20.80 -9.10
CA GLU A 435 -50.74 -21.11 -8.66
C GLU A 435 -51.67 -21.35 -9.87
N GLU A 436 -51.64 -20.46 -10.88
CA GLU A 436 -52.44 -20.62 -12.10
C GLU A 436 -52.08 -21.91 -12.86
N MET A 437 -50.79 -22.29 -12.88
CA MET A 437 -50.34 -23.54 -13.48
C MET A 437 -50.78 -24.76 -12.66
N GLU A 438 -50.74 -24.70 -11.33
CA GLU A 438 -51.21 -25.77 -10.45
C GLU A 438 -52.72 -26.01 -10.61
N ASP A 439 -53.51 -24.93 -10.63
CA ASP A 439 -54.95 -24.96 -10.88
C ASP A 439 -55.25 -25.54 -12.27
N TRP A 440 -54.53 -25.10 -13.30
CA TRP A 440 -54.69 -25.65 -14.65
C TRP A 440 -54.38 -27.15 -14.73
N VAL A 441 -53.32 -27.62 -14.06
CA VAL A 441 -52.96 -29.05 -14.00
C VAL A 441 -54.04 -29.83 -13.26
N LYS A 442 -54.56 -29.31 -12.16
CA LYS A 442 -55.61 -29.95 -11.38
C LYS A 442 -56.91 -30.09 -12.19
N ASP A 443 -57.31 -29.03 -12.89
CA ASP A 443 -58.54 -28.99 -13.67
C ASP A 443 -58.47 -29.82 -14.96
N ASN A 444 -57.31 -29.90 -15.62
CA ASN A 444 -57.19 -30.59 -16.91
C ASN A 444 -56.54 -31.99 -16.84
N MET A 445 -55.71 -32.27 -15.83
CA MET A 445 -55.01 -33.55 -15.70
C MET A 445 -55.41 -34.36 -14.47
N GLY A 446 -56.03 -33.76 -13.45
CA GLY A 446 -56.29 -34.41 -12.16
C GLY A 446 -57.03 -35.75 -12.28
N ASP A 447 -58.17 -35.77 -12.96
CA ASP A 447 -58.96 -37.00 -13.09
C ASP A 447 -58.41 -37.94 -14.17
N ARG A 448 -57.96 -37.40 -15.30
CA ARG A 448 -57.46 -38.18 -16.45
C ARG A 448 -56.15 -38.91 -16.16
N MET A 449 -55.23 -38.25 -15.45
CA MET A 449 -53.93 -38.83 -15.10
C MET A 449 -54.07 -39.85 -13.98
N LYS A 450 -54.98 -39.60 -13.03
CA LYS A 450 -55.31 -40.55 -11.95
C LYS A 450 -55.94 -41.83 -12.48
N GLU A 451 -56.93 -41.72 -13.40
CA GLU A 451 -57.52 -42.90 -14.06
C GLU A 451 -56.48 -43.69 -14.87
N SER A 452 -55.60 -43.00 -15.60
CA SER A 452 -54.55 -43.64 -16.39
C SER A 452 -53.54 -44.40 -15.51
N MET A 453 -53.12 -43.81 -14.38
CA MET A 453 -52.23 -44.46 -13.41
C MET A 453 -52.90 -45.65 -12.71
N GLU A 454 -54.16 -45.53 -12.30
CA GLU A 454 -54.91 -46.65 -11.71
C GLU A 454 -55.08 -47.81 -12.69
N THR A 455 -55.39 -47.52 -13.96
CA THR A 455 -55.56 -48.53 -15.00
C THR A 455 -54.23 -49.26 -15.27
N TRP A 456 -53.13 -48.51 -15.40
CA TRP A 456 -51.81 -49.09 -15.61
C TRP A 456 -51.36 -49.98 -14.44
N LEU A 457 -51.58 -49.55 -13.19
CA LEU A 457 -51.28 -50.36 -12.00
C LEU A 457 -52.08 -51.67 -11.97
N LYS A 458 -53.35 -51.60 -12.35
CA LYS A 458 -54.25 -52.77 -12.36
C LYS A 458 -53.85 -53.80 -13.40
N GLU A 459 -53.53 -53.35 -14.62
CA GLU A 459 -53.09 -54.23 -15.71
C GLU A 459 -51.72 -54.85 -15.40
N ASN A 460 -50.77 -54.06 -14.89
CA ASN A 460 -49.42 -54.54 -14.65
C ASN A 460 -49.32 -55.49 -13.44
N MET A 461 -50.12 -55.27 -12.38
CA MET A 461 -50.19 -56.21 -11.25
C MET A 461 -50.88 -57.53 -11.63
N ALA A 462 -51.89 -57.49 -12.51
CA ALA A 462 -52.58 -58.69 -12.98
C ALA A 462 -51.64 -59.59 -13.79
N ASP A 463 -50.85 -59.02 -14.70
CA ASP A 463 -49.88 -59.78 -15.49
C ASP A 463 -48.74 -60.35 -14.64
N THR A 464 -48.26 -59.58 -13.66
CA THR A 464 -47.21 -60.02 -12.73
C THR A 464 -47.68 -61.18 -11.84
N MET A 465 -48.91 -61.11 -11.29
CA MET A 465 -49.49 -62.20 -10.50
C MET A 465 -49.76 -63.45 -11.33
N LYS A 466 -50.23 -63.28 -12.57
CA LYS A 466 -50.49 -64.39 -13.49
C LYS A 466 -49.19 -65.14 -13.83
N GLY A 467 -48.12 -64.42 -14.16
CA GLY A 467 -46.81 -65.03 -14.41
C GLY A 467 -46.27 -65.82 -13.21
N TYR A 468 -46.40 -65.27 -12.00
CA TYR A 468 -45.97 -65.96 -10.78
C TYR A 468 -46.76 -67.26 -10.51
N ILE A 469 -48.07 -67.26 -10.75
CA ILE A 469 -48.91 -68.46 -10.60
C ILE A 469 -48.53 -69.52 -11.63
N ASP A 470 -48.35 -69.12 -12.90
CA ASP A 470 -48.00 -70.04 -13.98
C ASP A 470 -46.64 -70.72 -13.72
N ASP A 471 -45.64 -69.97 -13.24
CA ASP A 471 -44.33 -70.49 -12.87
C ASP A 471 -44.41 -71.48 -11.68
N GLN A 472 -45.22 -71.16 -10.67
CA GLN A 472 -45.41 -72.01 -9.50
C GLN A 472 -46.12 -73.32 -9.88
N VAL A 473 -47.13 -73.25 -10.75
CA VAL A 473 -47.84 -74.42 -11.29
C VAL A 473 -46.90 -75.27 -12.14
N ALA A 474 -46.10 -74.66 -13.02
CA ALA A 474 -45.11 -75.37 -13.83
C ALA A 474 -44.08 -76.11 -12.97
N ALA A 475 -43.58 -75.47 -11.91
CA ALA A 475 -42.65 -76.08 -10.96
C ALA A 475 -43.25 -77.28 -10.23
N GLN A 476 -44.52 -77.19 -9.79
CA GLN A 476 -45.20 -78.32 -9.16
C GLN A 476 -45.45 -79.47 -10.14
N ILE A 477 -45.86 -79.18 -11.37
CA ILE A 477 -46.04 -80.19 -12.42
C ILE A 477 -44.71 -80.92 -12.68
N ALA A 478 -43.60 -80.17 -12.80
CA ALA A 478 -42.27 -80.76 -12.98
C ALA A 478 -41.87 -81.65 -11.79
N GLN A 479 -42.17 -81.23 -10.56
CA GLN A 479 -41.89 -82.01 -9.35
C GLN A 479 -42.70 -83.31 -9.32
N VAL A 480 -44.00 -83.25 -9.63
CA VAL A 480 -44.88 -84.42 -9.72
C VAL A 480 -44.39 -85.39 -10.81
N LYS A 481 -44.08 -84.87 -11.99
CA LYS A 481 -43.56 -85.67 -13.12
C LYS A 481 -42.26 -86.39 -12.75
N THR A 482 -41.39 -85.74 -11.98
CA THR A 482 -40.14 -86.34 -11.50
C THR A 482 -40.38 -87.43 -10.47
N LYS A 483 -41.32 -87.23 -9.53
CA LYS A 483 -41.72 -88.26 -8.55
C LYS A 483 -42.34 -89.48 -9.24
N MET A 484 -43.22 -89.27 -10.22
CA MET A 484 -43.83 -90.35 -11.00
C MET A 484 -42.77 -91.15 -11.78
N ARG A 485 -41.79 -90.50 -12.41
CA ARG A 485 -40.70 -91.21 -13.10
C ARG A 485 -39.88 -92.10 -12.17
N ARG A 486 -39.58 -91.66 -10.94
CA ARG A 486 -38.88 -92.51 -9.95
C ARG A 486 -39.71 -93.72 -9.54
N ALA A 487 -41.03 -93.56 -9.40
CA ALA A 487 -41.92 -94.64 -9.01
C ALA A 487 -42.10 -95.70 -10.12
N LEU A 488 -41.80 -95.39 -11.37
CA LEU A 488 -41.89 -96.31 -12.52
C LEU A 488 -40.55 -97.02 -12.83
N GLN A 489 -39.46 -96.70 -12.12
CA GLN A 489 -38.13 -97.27 -12.32
C GLN A 489 -37.69 -98.25 -11.21
N GLY A 490 -38.55 -98.47 -10.21
CA GLY A 490 -38.46 -99.57 -9.26
C GLY A 490 -39.65 -100.50 -9.45
#